data_AF-A0A1Z5IPS7-F1
#
_entry.id   AF-A0A1Z5IPS7-F1
#
_cell.length_a   1.000
_cell.length_b   1.000
_cell.length_c   1.000
_cell.angle_alpha   90.00
_cell.angle_beta   90.00
_cell.angle_gamma   90.00
#
_symmetry.space_group_name_H-M   'P 1'
#
loop_
_entity.id
_entity.type
_entity.pdbx_description
1 polymer ?
#
loop_
_entity_poly.entity_id
_entity_poly.type
_entity_poly.pdbx_seq_one_letter_code
_entity_poly.pdbx_strand_id
1 'polypeptide(L)'
;MQKELNYYHRYLRSYWWSEIFNTVIFVVALGATVVNGLIGGKDLVSASTSNVLFYGVLIIIGITVIVMFGKVNRQNRAVAQFKIFMAKDNKQLSQDDQSLYNQCKRYYNRGRQLDKLNMVIALGVVCGYILISL
;
A
#
# COMPACT_ATOMS: atom_id res chain seq x y z
N MET A 1 18.05 -2.30 23.51
CA MET A 1 17.97 -2.27 22.02
C MET A 1 16.93 -3.24 21.49
N GLN A 2 16.95 -4.51 21.92
CA GLN A 2 16.01 -5.56 21.47
C GLN A 2 14.51 -5.21 21.54
N LYS A 3 14.03 -4.56 22.62
CA LYS A 3 12.61 -4.12 22.72
C LYS A 3 12.21 -3.11 21.63
N GLU A 4 13.09 -2.18 21.27
CA GLU A 4 12.85 -1.21 20.20
C GLU A 4 12.90 -1.87 18.82
N LEU A 5 13.83 -2.79 18.61
CA LEU A 5 13.92 -3.58 17.37
C LEU A 5 12.68 -4.46 17.15
N ASN A 6 12.14 -5.07 18.20
CA ASN A 6 10.89 -5.82 18.14
C ASN A 6 9.69 -4.92 17.84
N TYR A 7 9.66 -3.71 18.40
CA TYR A 7 8.68 -2.69 18.02
C TYR A 7 8.77 -2.38 16.52
N TYR A 8 9.96 -2.03 16.02
CA TYR A 8 10.15 -1.76 14.58
C TYR A 8 9.80 -2.95 13.71
N HIS A 9 10.19 -4.17 14.10
CA HIS A 9 9.89 -5.38 13.36
C HIS A 9 8.39 -5.55 13.16
N ARG A 10 7.59 -5.42 14.23
CA ARG A 10 6.13 -5.56 14.17
C ARG A 10 5.50 -4.54 13.22
N TYR A 11 5.87 -3.27 13.35
CA TYR A 11 5.25 -2.21 12.56
C TYR A 11 5.77 -2.14 11.11
N LEU A 12 7.05 -2.42 10.85
CA LEU A 12 7.61 -2.49 9.50
C LEU A 12 7.11 -3.71 8.72
N ARG A 13 6.96 -4.86 9.39
CA ARG A 13 6.29 -6.02 8.80
C ARG A 13 4.84 -5.69 8.46
N SER A 14 4.13 -5.04 9.39
CA SER A 14 2.75 -4.63 9.16
C SER A 14 2.63 -3.62 8.01
N TYR A 15 3.55 -2.66 7.92
CA TYR A 15 3.65 -1.70 6.82
C TYR A 15 3.86 -2.41 5.48
N TRP A 16 4.84 -3.32 5.40
CA TRP A 16 5.09 -4.09 4.18
C TRP A 16 3.87 -4.89 3.72
N TRP A 17 3.15 -5.54 4.64
CA TRP A 17 1.90 -6.24 4.32
C TRP A 17 0.78 -5.30 3.86
N SER A 18 0.66 -4.12 4.49
CA SER A 18 -0.29 -3.09 4.06
C SER A 18 0.02 -2.61 2.63
N GLU A 19 1.29 -2.40 2.29
CA GLU A 19 1.67 -1.98 0.93
C GLU A 19 1.41 -3.07 -0.12
N ILE A 20 1.63 -4.35 0.20
CA ILE A 20 1.25 -5.46 -0.69
C ILE A 20 -0.27 -5.45 -0.93
N PHE A 21 -1.05 -5.27 0.13
CA PHE A 21 -2.51 -5.27 0.02
C PHE A 21 -3.01 -4.08 -0.82
N ASN A 22 -2.41 -2.90 -0.64
CA ASN A 22 -2.68 -1.73 -1.47
C ASN A 22 -2.37 -2.01 -2.95
N THR A 23 -1.24 -2.65 -3.26
CA THR A 23 -0.90 -3.03 -4.64
C THR A 23 -1.97 -3.93 -5.25
N VAL A 24 -2.45 -4.94 -4.51
CA VAL A 24 -3.52 -5.84 -4.98
C VAL A 24 -4.80 -5.06 -5.27
N ILE A 25 -5.23 -4.18 -4.37
CA ILE A 25 -6.42 -3.33 -4.59
C ILE A 25 -6.25 -2.49 -5.86
N PHE A 26 -5.11 -1.83 -6.04
CA PHE A 26 -4.89 -0.98 -7.19
C PHE A 26 -4.83 -1.76 -8.51
N VAL A 27 -4.24 -2.95 -8.51
CA VAL A 27 -4.23 -3.85 -9.69
C VAL A 27 -5.65 -4.31 -10.03
N VAL A 28 -6.46 -4.67 -9.02
CA VAL A 28 -7.87 -5.03 -9.23
C VAL A 28 -8.66 -3.84 -9.76
N ALA A 29 -8.44 -2.64 -9.21
CA ALA A 29 -9.07 -1.42 -9.68
C ALA A 29 -8.70 -1.12 -11.15
N LEU A 30 -7.41 -1.22 -11.51
CA LEU A 30 -6.95 -1.09 -12.89
C LEU A 30 -7.58 -2.13 -13.81
N GLY A 31 -7.62 -3.40 -13.38
CA GLY A 31 -8.24 -4.47 -14.15
C GLY A 31 -9.72 -4.20 -14.42
N ALA A 32 -10.45 -3.75 -13.40
CA ALA A 32 -11.85 -3.35 -13.55
C ALA A 32 -12.02 -2.16 -14.51
N THR A 33 -11.18 -1.12 -14.41
CA THR A 33 -11.22 0.03 -15.32
C THR A 33 -10.90 -0.36 -16.77
N VAL A 34 -9.87 -1.18 -16.99
CA VAL A 34 -9.46 -1.64 -18.33
C VAL A 34 -10.52 -2.54 -18.95
N VAL A 35 -11.10 -3.47 -18.18
CA VAL A 35 -12.18 -4.34 -18.65
C VAL A 35 -13.43 -3.52 -18.98
N ASN A 36 -13.79 -2.53 -18.16
CA ASN A 36 -14.90 -1.62 -18.48
C ASN A 36 -14.62 -0.78 -19.74
N GLY A 37 -13.39 -0.29 -19.94
CA GLY A 37 -13.00 0.46 -21.13
C GLY A 37 -12.94 -0.39 -22.42
N LEU A 38 -12.53 -1.65 -22.32
CA LEU A 38 -12.46 -2.60 -23.46
C LEU A 38 -13.82 -3.20 -23.83
N ILE A 39 -14.68 -3.49 -22.84
CA ILE A 39 -16.01 -4.07 -23.06
C ILE A 39 -17.04 -2.96 -23.39
N GLY A 40 -16.80 -1.72 -22.97
CA GLY A 40 -17.64 -0.55 -23.26
C GLY A 40 -17.79 -0.17 -24.74
N GLY A 41 -17.12 -0.86 -25.66
CA GLY A 41 -17.31 -0.68 -27.10
C GLY A 41 -18.48 -1.50 -27.70
N LYS A 42 -18.96 -2.56 -27.04
CA LYS A 42 -20.07 -3.39 -27.56
C LYS A 42 -20.95 -3.92 -26.45
N ASP A 43 -22.15 -3.34 -26.41
CA ASP A 43 -23.39 -3.84 -25.81
C ASP A 43 -23.44 -4.06 -24.29
N LEU A 44 -24.04 -3.06 -23.62
CA LEU A 44 -25.29 -3.24 -22.87
C LEU A 44 -25.38 -4.42 -21.88
N VAL A 45 -24.31 -4.75 -21.16
CA VAL A 45 -24.48 -5.27 -19.80
C VAL A 45 -24.88 -4.06 -18.95
N SER A 46 -26.16 -3.71 -19.04
CA SER A 46 -26.92 -2.74 -18.23
C SER A 46 -26.03 -1.72 -17.51
N ALA A 47 -25.92 -0.51 -18.07
CA ALA A 47 -25.20 0.61 -17.47
C ALA A 47 -25.56 0.85 -16.00
N SER A 48 -26.74 0.41 -15.53
CA SER A 48 -27.10 0.46 -14.10
C SER A 48 -26.36 -0.58 -13.25
N THR A 49 -26.14 -1.81 -13.73
CA THR A 49 -25.48 -2.87 -12.96
C THR A 49 -23.97 -2.68 -12.90
N SER A 50 -23.36 -2.20 -14.00
CA SER A 50 -21.95 -1.79 -14.04
C SER A 50 -21.66 -0.63 -13.08
N ASN A 51 -22.53 0.40 -13.07
CA ASN A 51 -22.38 1.53 -12.14
C ASN A 51 -22.55 1.12 -10.67
N VAL A 52 -23.54 0.27 -10.35
CA VAL A 52 -23.74 -0.21 -8.96
C VAL A 52 -22.56 -1.04 -8.46
N LEU A 53 -22.02 -1.94 -9.29
CA LEU A 53 -20.81 -2.70 -8.96
C LEU A 53 -19.59 -1.77 -8.78
N PHE A 54 -19.45 -0.77 -9.66
CA PHE A 54 -18.39 0.22 -9.57
C PHE A 54 -18.46 1.05 -8.28
N TYR A 55 -19.65 1.58 -7.92
CA TYR A 55 -19.86 2.28 -6.65
C TYR A 55 -19.64 1.36 -5.44
N GLY A 56 -20.04 0.09 -5.53
CA GLY A 56 -19.77 -0.92 -4.50
C GLY A 56 -18.26 -1.10 -4.26
N VAL A 57 -17.47 -1.22 -5.33
CA VAL A 57 -16.00 -1.29 -5.23
C VAL A 57 -15.42 -0.01 -4.61
N LEU A 58 -15.86 1.17 -5.02
CA LEU A 58 -15.40 2.44 -4.45
C LEU A 58 -15.73 2.57 -2.95
N ILE A 59 -16.91 2.13 -2.52
CA ILE A 59 -17.31 2.13 -1.11
C ILE A 59 -16.43 1.17 -0.30
N ILE A 60 -16.18 -0.04 -0.81
CA ILE A 60 -15.31 -1.01 -0.15
C ILE A 60 -13.89 -0.45 -0.02
N ILE A 61 -13.35 0.17 -1.07
CA ILE A 61 -12.05 0.83 -1.04
C ILE A 61 -12.06 1.97 0.00
N GLY A 62 -13.08 2.82 -0.01
CA GLY A 62 -13.23 3.94 0.94
C GLY A 62 -13.28 3.48 2.40
N ILE A 63 -14.10 2.48 2.71
CA ILE A 63 -14.18 1.88 4.06
C ILE A 63 -12.84 1.27 4.46
N THR A 64 -12.19 0.56 3.55
CA THR A 64 -10.87 -0.04 3.77
C THR A 64 -9.84 1.02 4.13
N VAL A 65 -9.80 2.15 3.42
CA VAL A 65 -8.91 3.27 3.71
C VAL A 65 -9.19 3.87 5.10
N ILE A 66 -10.47 4.08 5.46
CA ILE A 66 -10.87 4.64 6.76
C ILE A 66 -10.45 3.71 7.91
N VAL A 67 -10.71 2.40 7.81
CA VAL A 67 -10.35 1.41 8.83
C VAL A 67 -8.83 1.29 9.00
N MET A 68 -8.07 1.48 7.92
CA MET A 68 -6.62 1.42 7.97
C MET A 68 -5.95 2.70 8.49
N PHE A 69 -6.65 3.84 8.57
CA PHE A 69 -6.05 5.15 8.87
C PHE A 69 -5.27 5.18 10.21
N GLY A 70 -5.85 4.64 11.29
CA GLY A 70 -5.18 4.56 12.59
C GLY A 70 -3.98 3.62 12.62
N LYS A 71 -4.02 2.55 11.81
CA LYS A 71 -2.92 1.59 11.63
C LYS A 71 -1.78 2.21 10.81
N VAL A 72 -2.12 2.91 9.73
CA VAL A 72 -1.19 3.61 8.84
C VAL A 72 -0.43 4.70 9.59
N ASN A 73 -1.10 5.48 10.46
CA ASN A 73 -0.40 6.51 11.24
C ASN A 73 0.69 5.92 12.16
N ARG A 74 0.41 4.79 12.83
CA ARG A 74 1.39 4.09 13.67
C ARG A 74 2.53 3.49 12.84
N GLN A 75 2.23 2.94 11.68
CA GLN A 75 3.21 2.43 10.72
C GLN A 75 4.13 3.56 10.22
N ASN A 76 3.58 4.69 9.78
CA ASN A 76 4.34 5.83 9.29
C ASN A 76 5.27 6.40 10.36
N ARG A 77 4.80 6.51 11.61
CA ARG A 77 5.66 6.90 12.73
C ARG A 77 6.81 5.92 12.95
N ALA A 78 6.55 4.62 12.90
CA ALA A 78 7.59 3.60 13.05
C ALA A 78 8.59 3.59 11.88
N VAL A 79 8.13 3.81 10.64
CA VAL A 79 8.97 3.94 9.44
C VAL A 79 9.88 5.17 9.54
N ALA A 80 9.34 6.31 9.97
CA ALA A 80 10.11 7.54 10.16
C ALA A 80 11.16 7.40 11.28
N GLN A 81 10.76 6.84 12.42
CA GLN A 81 11.68 6.57 13.52
C GLN A 81 12.75 5.55 13.14
N PHE A 82 12.41 4.51 12.38
CA PHE A 82 13.39 3.54 11.90
C PHE A 82 14.35 4.13 10.88
N LYS A 83 13.92 5.07 10.03
CA LYS A 83 14.82 5.83 9.15
C LYS A 83 15.86 6.62 9.95
N ILE A 84 15.42 7.36 10.96
CA ILE A 84 16.32 8.11 11.87
C ILE A 84 17.23 7.13 12.62
N PHE A 85 16.68 6.00 13.07
CA PHE A 85 17.46 4.93 13.68
C PHE A 85 18.58 4.52 12.72
N MET A 86 18.29 4.10 11.49
CA MET A 86 19.31 3.67 10.53
C MET A 86 20.41 4.71 10.25
N ALA A 87 20.11 6.00 10.34
CA ALA A 87 21.06 7.08 10.08
C ALA A 87 22.02 7.39 11.24
N LYS A 88 21.83 6.81 12.43
CA LYS A 88 22.78 6.94 13.54
C LYS A 88 23.99 6.03 13.31
N ASP A 89 25.14 6.63 13.00
CA ASP A 89 26.44 5.95 13.00
C ASP A 89 26.83 5.50 14.42
N ASN A 90 27.61 4.41 14.53
CA ASN A 90 28.07 3.75 15.77
C ASN A 90 27.05 2.93 16.56
N LYS A 91 26.34 2.01 15.89
CA LYS A 91 25.58 0.98 16.62
C LYS A 91 26.38 -0.29 16.79
N GLN A 92 26.89 -0.49 18.00
CA GLN A 92 27.27 -1.83 18.46
C GLN A 92 25.99 -2.62 18.72
N LEU A 93 25.55 -3.38 17.71
CA LEU A 93 24.44 -4.32 17.81
C LEU A 93 24.99 -5.68 18.24
N SER A 94 24.32 -6.33 19.19
CA SER A 94 24.56 -7.75 19.46
C SER A 94 24.21 -8.59 18.22
N GLN A 95 24.79 -9.77 18.08
CA GLN A 95 24.59 -10.67 16.92
C GLN A 95 23.09 -10.99 16.68
N ASP A 96 22.32 -11.18 17.76
CA ASP A 96 20.87 -11.39 17.70
C ASP A 96 20.10 -10.14 17.25
N ASP A 97 20.51 -8.97 17.76
CA ASP A 97 19.93 -7.68 17.37
C ASP A 97 20.27 -7.33 15.92
N GLN A 98 21.40 -7.80 15.39
CA GLN A 98 21.84 -7.57 14.02
C GLN A 98 21.00 -8.38 13.01
N SER A 99 20.63 -9.62 13.34
CA SER A 99 19.70 -10.41 12.54
C SER A 99 18.32 -9.75 12.46
N LEU A 100 17.76 -9.34 13.60
CA LEU A 100 16.49 -8.60 13.68
C LEU A 100 16.56 -7.26 12.92
N TYR A 101 17.65 -6.53 13.07
CA TYR A 101 17.89 -5.28 12.36
C TYR A 101 17.87 -5.47 10.83
N ASN A 102 18.53 -6.51 10.33
CA ASN A 102 18.55 -6.83 8.91
C ASN A 102 17.14 -7.20 8.38
N GLN A 103 16.30 -7.84 9.19
CA GLN A 103 14.90 -8.08 8.82
C GLN A 103 14.10 -6.78 8.77
N CYS A 104 14.23 -5.91 9.78
CA CYS A 104 13.60 -4.59 9.79
C CYS A 104 14.01 -3.75 8.57
N LYS A 105 15.31 -3.73 8.23
CA LYS A 105 15.85 -3.06 7.05
C LYS A 105 15.26 -3.60 5.75
N ARG A 106 15.10 -4.93 5.64
CA ARG A 106 14.43 -5.57 4.49
C ARG A 106 12.98 -5.15 4.36
N TYR A 107 12.20 -5.18 5.45
CA TYR A 107 10.79 -4.73 5.42
C TYR A 107 10.66 -3.24 5.07
N TYR A 108 11.52 -2.39 5.64
CA TYR A 108 11.56 -0.97 5.31
C TYR A 108 11.83 -0.74 3.82
N ASN A 109 12.87 -1.35 3.26
CA ASN A 109 13.25 -1.16 1.86
C ASN A 109 12.17 -1.67 0.89
N ARG A 110 11.65 -2.88 1.14
CA ARG A 110 10.60 -3.48 0.29
C ARG A 110 9.29 -2.70 0.39
N GLY A 111 8.89 -2.30 1.60
CA GLY A 111 7.70 -1.48 1.80
C GLY A 111 7.81 -0.15 1.06
N ARG A 112 8.97 0.53 1.14
CA ARG A 112 9.19 1.79 0.42
C ARG A 112 9.19 1.65 -1.10
N GLN A 113 9.67 0.52 -1.63
CA GLN A 113 9.57 0.23 -3.07
C GLN A 113 8.10 0.03 -3.49
N LEU A 114 7.33 -0.72 -2.70
CA LEU A 114 5.90 -0.92 -2.95
C LEU A 114 5.09 0.37 -2.82
N ASP A 115 5.38 1.21 -1.83
CA ASP A 115 4.73 2.52 -1.66
C ASP A 115 4.93 3.42 -2.89
N LYS A 116 6.16 3.49 -3.43
CA LYS A 116 6.42 4.19 -4.69
C LYS A 116 5.66 3.58 -5.86
N LEU A 117 5.63 2.25 -5.97
CA LEU A 117 4.89 1.55 -7.01
C LEU A 117 3.38 1.87 -6.90
N ASN A 118 2.84 1.78 -5.70
CA ASN A 118 1.44 2.07 -5.37
C ASN A 118 1.07 3.51 -5.73
N MET A 119 1.94 4.47 -5.45
CA MET A 119 1.74 5.87 -5.86
C MET A 119 1.66 6.02 -7.38
N VAL A 120 2.55 5.36 -8.14
CA VAL A 120 2.53 5.39 -9.61
C VAL A 120 1.27 4.73 -10.16
N ILE A 121 0.89 3.57 -9.64
CA ILE A 121 -0.31 2.85 -10.05
C ILE A 121 -1.55 3.69 -9.75
N ALA A 122 -1.67 4.25 -8.54
CA ALA A 122 -2.78 5.10 -8.15
C ALA A 122 -2.91 6.33 -9.07
N LEU A 123 -1.78 6.99 -9.40
CA LEU A 123 -1.77 8.10 -10.35
C LEU A 123 -2.24 7.65 -11.75
N GLY A 124 -1.80 6.47 -12.21
CA GLY A 124 -2.27 5.85 -13.44
C GLY A 124 -3.77 5.55 -13.45
N VAL A 125 -4.33 5.04 -12.34
CA VAL A 125 -5.78 4.81 -12.17
C VAL A 125 -6.55 6.13 -12.29
N VAL A 126 -6.11 7.17 -11.57
CA VAL A 126 -6.76 8.49 -11.58
C VAL A 126 -6.70 9.12 -12.97
N CYS A 127 -5.53 9.14 -13.61
CA CYS A 127 -5.37 9.67 -14.96
C CYS A 127 -6.20 8.89 -15.99
N GLY A 128 -6.22 7.55 -15.91
CA GLY A 128 -7.02 6.71 -16.80
C GLY A 128 -8.52 6.97 -16.63
N TYR A 129 -9.00 7.13 -15.39
CA TYR A 129 -10.40 7.46 -15.13
C TYR A 129 -10.78 8.84 -15.69
N ILE A 130 -9.94 9.86 -15.50
CA ILE A 130 -10.15 11.20 -16.05
C ILE A 130 -10.23 11.16 -17.58
N LEU A 131 -9.34 10.41 -18.24
CA LEU A 131 -9.31 10.28 -19.70
C LEU A 131 -10.52 9.54 -20.28
N ILE A 132 -11.09 8.57 -19.56
CA ILE A 132 -12.31 7.85 -19.97
C ILE A 132 -13.57 8.71 -19.70
N SER A 133 -13.51 9.64 -18.74
CA SER A 133 -14.66 10.46 -18.32
C SER A 133 -14.76 11.81 -19.06
N LEU A 134 -13.77 12.16 -19.89
CA LEU A 134 -13.75 13.33 -20.78
C LEU A 134 -14.14 12.92 -22.20
#